data_AF-I3YFW0-F1
#
_entry.id   AF-I3YFW0-F1
#
_cell.length_a   1.000
_cell.length_b   1.000
_cell.length_c   1.000
_cell.angle_alpha   90.00
_cell.angle_beta   90.00
_cell.angle_gamma   90.00
#
_symmetry.space_group_name_H-M   'P 1'
#
loop_
_entity.id
_entity.type
_entity.pdbx_description
1 polymer ?
#
loop_
_entity_poly.entity_id
_entity_poly.type
_entity_poly.pdbx_seq_one_letter_code
_entity_poly.pdbx_strand_id
1 'polypeptide(L)'
;MFPSVSFTVNTCMTDVPFLEQTLRHVFRSLDFPFSERLIAYDPGNPMGKYDSRRRGDSAEILAIFDRLLADGLIDRVDTVPWSEEHQADVLMRYFDRDDIALKDFDGAPIYQYLYALDRCTGDYIFHMDSDMLFHTTPGISWLAQAIEMLRREPRVVFATCRGGPPQARNLLERFLKRPIGGKPPSFWFKAETFSTRYFLMDRARFQSKLLPILQAKSAEPLENSITHTLKLRGLERWTTTGLESWSIHPWRHDDNYLTYLDDLIWAVENGVYPFVRTGYRWDMRTENEHIKEWLDAIAGAGRINSR
;
A
#
# COMPACT_ATOMS: atom_id res chain seq x y z
N MET A 1 -1.34 0.55 28.12
CA MET A 1 -0.25 0.54 27.13
C MET A 1 -0.85 0.97 25.80
N PHE A 2 -0.23 1.90 25.08
CA PHE A 2 -0.63 2.17 23.69
C PHE A 2 -0.33 0.92 22.84
N PRO A 3 -1.21 0.54 21.91
CA PRO A 3 -0.99 -0.66 21.13
C PRO A 3 0.19 -0.46 20.19
N SER A 4 1.01 -1.49 20.04
CA SER A 4 2.19 -1.50 19.17
C SER A 4 1.79 -1.72 17.70
N VAL A 5 2.53 -1.10 16.77
CA VAL A 5 2.29 -1.24 15.33
C VAL A 5 3.60 -1.56 14.62
N SER A 6 3.64 -2.71 13.94
CA SER A 6 4.72 -3.04 13.01
C SER A 6 4.45 -2.42 11.65
N PHE A 7 5.42 -1.71 11.08
CA PHE A 7 5.45 -1.33 9.67
C PHE A 7 6.15 -2.42 8.85
N THR A 8 5.57 -2.81 7.73
CA THR A 8 6.20 -3.70 6.76
C THR A 8 5.97 -3.25 5.33
N VAL A 9 7.01 -3.34 4.51
CA VAL A 9 6.96 -3.08 3.07
C VAL A 9 7.61 -4.23 2.31
N ASN A 10 6.94 -4.69 1.24
CA ASN A 10 7.53 -5.66 0.31
C ASN A 10 8.39 -4.91 -0.71
N THR A 11 9.57 -5.44 -0.98
CA THR A 11 10.47 -4.88 -2.00
C THR A 11 11.03 -5.98 -2.89
N CYS A 12 11.34 -5.61 -4.12
CA CYS A 12 12.11 -6.44 -5.04
C CYS A 12 12.96 -5.58 -5.98
N MET A 13 13.67 -6.23 -6.89
CA MET A 13 14.58 -5.58 -7.85
C MET A 13 13.91 -4.54 -8.77
N THR A 14 12.59 -4.62 -8.98
CA THR A 14 11.86 -3.62 -9.79
C THR A 14 11.67 -2.29 -9.09
N ASP A 15 11.97 -2.23 -7.80
CA ASP A 15 11.61 -1.08 -6.96
C ASP A 15 12.76 -0.10 -6.79
N VAL A 16 13.99 -0.53 -7.11
CA VAL A 16 15.21 0.30 -7.08
C VAL A 16 15.01 1.72 -7.61
N PRO A 17 14.31 1.94 -8.75
CA PRO A 17 14.19 3.28 -9.32
C PRO A 17 13.40 4.29 -8.47
N PHE A 18 12.63 3.86 -7.47
CA PHE A 18 11.75 4.73 -6.69
C PHE A 18 11.77 4.48 -5.18
N LEU A 19 12.28 3.32 -4.74
CA LEU A 19 12.14 2.81 -3.38
C LEU A 19 12.56 3.81 -2.30
N GLU A 20 13.76 4.40 -2.44
CA GLU A 20 14.30 5.30 -1.43
C GLU A 20 13.47 6.58 -1.29
N GLN A 21 13.09 7.20 -2.41
CA GLN A 21 12.26 8.40 -2.44
C GLN A 21 10.88 8.13 -1.83
N THR A 22 10.25 7.01 -2.22
CA THR A 22 8.93 6.63 -1.71
C THR A 22 8.94 6.32 -0.21
N LEU A 23 9.93 5.57 0.30
CA LEU A 23 9.98 5.26 1.74
C LEU A 23 10.25 6.50 2.59
N ARG A 24 11.14 7.39 2.15
CA ARG A 24 11.38 8.67 2.84
C ARG A 24 10.11 9.52 2.89
N HIS A 25 9.36 9.56 1.79
CA HIS A 25 8.05 10.20 1.73
C HIS A 25 7.06 9.58 2.73
N VAL A 26 6.90 8.25 2.71
CA VAL A 26 5.97 7.52 3.57
C VAL A 26 6.18 7.85 5.04
N PHE A 27 7.43 7.87 5.52
CA PHE A 27 7.70 8.20 6.92
C PHE A 27 7.41 9.65 7.28
N ARG A 28 7.61 10.61 6.36
CA ARG A 28 7.18 12.00 6.56
C ARG A 28 5.66 12.14 6.58
N SER A 29 4.97 11.48 5.64
CA SER A 29 3.53 11.60 5.49
C SER A 29 2.75 10.89 6.58
N LEU A 30 3.19 9.71 7.03
CA LEU A 30 2.47 8.96 8.04
C LEU A 30 2.73 9.49 9.45
N ASP A 31 3.94 10.00 9.70
CA ASP A 31 4.41 10.54 10.99
C ASP A 31 3.90 9.72 12.20
N PHE A 32 4.18 8.42 12.15
CA PHE A 32 3.63 7.45 13.10
C PHE A 32 4.74 6.72 13.88
N PRO A 33 4.61 6.57 15.20
CA PRO A 33 5.60 5.88 16.03
C PRO A 33 5.45 4.36 15.92
N PHE A 34 5.98 3.78 14.84
CA PHE A 34 6.03 2.32 14.68
C PHE A 34 6.96 1.69 15.73
N SER A 35 6.57 0.53 16.24
CA SER A 35 7.40 -0.25 17.19
C SER A 35 8.50 -1.05 16.47
N GLU A 36 8.30 -1.34 15.19
CA GLU A 36 9.32 -1.88 14.30
C GLU A 36 8.99 -1.51 12.85
N ARG A 37 10.02 -1.38 12.01
CA ARG A 37 9.91 -1.05 10.58
C ARG A 37 10.78 -2.03 9.80
N LEU A 38 10.14 -2.90 9.03
CA LEU A 38 10.83 -3.95 8.28
C LEU A 38 10.62 -3.83 6.77
N ILE A 39 11.68 -4.15 6.03
CA ILE A 39 11.59 -4.44 4.60
C ILE A 39 11.62 -5.96 4.43
N ALA A 40 10.65 -6.53 3.72
CA ALA A 40 10.69 -7.91 3.24
C ALA A 40 11.19 -7.91 1.79
N TYR A 41 12.46 -8.25 1.60
CA TYR A 41 13.14 -8.19 0.32
C TYR A 41 13.07 -9.54 -0.41
N ASP A 42 12.45 -9.57 -1.58
CA ASP A 42 12.52 -10.70 -2.51
C ASP A 42 13.69 -10.50 -3.50
N PRO A 43 14.78 -11.29 -3.38
CA PRO A 43 15.89 -11.25 -4.33
C PRO A 43 15.57 -11.98 -5.64
N GLY A 44 14.42 -12.67 -5.70
CA GLY A 44 13.99 -13.46 -6.84
C GLY A 44 13.76 -12.63 -8.10
N ASN A 45 13.68 -13.32 -9.22
CA ASN A 45 13.38 -12.69 -10.49
C ASN A 45 11.88 -12.37 -10.60
N PRO A 46 11.53 -11.14 -11.00
CA PRO A 46 10.17 -10.78 -11.38
C PRO A 46 9.61 -11.72 -12.45
N MET A 47 8.31 -12.02 -12.36
CA MET A 47 7.59 -12.86 -13.32
C MET A 47 6.27 -12.18 -13.75
N GLY A 48 5.62 -12.71 -14.78
CA GLY A 48 4.32 -12.20 -15.23
C GLY A 48 4.37 -10.73 -15.63
N LYS A 49 3.43 -9.92 -15.14
CA LYS A 49 3.37 -8.48 -15.46
C LYS A 49 4.57 -7.66 -14.98
N TYR A 50 5.41 -8.24 -14.11
CA TYR A 50 6.59 -7.58 -13.56
C TYR A 50 7.85 -7.83 -14.40
N ASP A 51 7.81 -8.77 -15.35
CA ASP A 51 8.99 -9.17 -16.11
C ASP A 51 9.54 -8.03 -17.00
N SER A 52 8.64 -7.21 -17.56
CA SER A 52 8.99 -6.08 -18.44
C SER A 52 9.34 -4.78 -17.70
N ARG A 53 9.33 -4.76 -16.36
CA ARG A 53 9.64 -3.55 -15.58
C ARG A 53 11.14 -3.27 -15.60
N ARG A 54 11.51 -1.99 -15.55
CA ARG A 54 12.89 -1.57 -15.29
C ARG A 54 13.33 -2.14 -13.93
N ARG A 55 14.54 -2.68 -13.89
CA ARG A 55 15.15 -3.27 -12.70
C ARG A 55 16.42 -2.51 -12.38
N GLY A 56 16.74 -2.38 -11.10
CA GLY A 56 18.11 -2.11 -10.68
C GLY A 56 18.90 -3.41 -10.54
N ASP A 57 20.15 -3.27 -10.08
CA ASP A 57 20.98 -4.40 -9.67
C ASP A 57 21.00 -4.62 -8.15
N SER A 58 21.56 -5.76 -7.73
CA SER A 58 21.55 -6.15 -6.32
C SER A 58 22.42 -5.24 -5.47
N ALA A 59 23.48 -4.65 -6.03
CA ALA A 59 24.31 -3.72 -5.29
C ALA A 59 23.56 -2.40 -5.05
N GLU A 60 22.80 -1.91 -6.04
CA GLU A 60 21.98 -0.71 -5.91
C GLU A 60 20.92 -0.84 -4.81
N ILE A 61 20.17 -1.94 -4.80
CA ILE A 61 19.11 -2.13 -3.79
C ILE A 61 19.68 -2.30 -2.38
N LEU A 62 20.79 -3.03 -2.24
CA LEU A 62 21.48 -3.18 -0.96
C LEU A 62 22.02 -1.83 -0.47
N ALA A 63 22.56 -1.00 -1.35
CA ALA A 63 23.00 0.34 -0.99
C ALA A 63 21.84 1.26 -0.55
N ILE A 64 20.65 1.11 -1.14
CA ILE A 64 19.43 1.79 -0.67
C ILE A 64 19.09 1.33 0.76
N PHE A 65 19.10 0.02 1.01
CA PHE A 65 18.82 -0.53 2.32
C PHE A 65 19.80 -0.03 3.39
N ASP A 66 21.10 -0.01 3.09
CA ASP A 66 22.14 0.49 4.00
C ASP A 66 21.88 1.95 4.39
N ARG A 67 21.49 2.81 3.44
CA ARG A 67 21.14 4.21 3.72
C ARG A 67 19.88 4.32 4.59
N LEU A 68 18.84 3.55 4.29
CA LEU A 68 17.59 3.58 5.06
C LEU A 68 17.78 3.07 6.50
N LEU A 69 18.64 2.07 6.71
CA LEU A 69 19.06 1.58 8.02
C LEU A 69 19.90 2.62 8.77
N ALA A 70 20.90 3.20 8.11
CA ALA A 70 21.78 4.21 8.70
C ALA A 70 21.02 5.47 9.15
N ASP A 71 20.02 5.90 8.38
CA ASP A 71 19.16 7.03 8.70
C ASP A 71 18.10 6.69 9.76
N GLY A 72 18.03 5.43 10.20
CA GLY A 72 17.05 4.95 11.18
C GLY A 72 15.61 5.05 10.68
N LEU A 73 15.39 5.02 9.37
CA LEU A 73 14.04 4.97 8.76
C LEU A 73 13.50 3.54 8.76
N ILE A 74 14.38 2.56 8.62
CA ILE A 74 14.07 1.13 8.69
C ILE A 74 14.90 0.52 9.82
N ASP A 75 14.32 -0.44 10.54
CA ASP A 75 15.00 -1.11 11.66
C ASP A 75 15.69 -2.41 11.21
N ARG A 76 15.13 -3.11 10.21
CA ARG A 76 15.75 -4.30 9.61
C ARG A 76 15.27 -4.59 8.19
N VAL A 77 16.08 -5.35 7.46
CA VAL A 77 15.74 -5.92 6.16
C VAL A 77 15.81 -7.43 6.26
N ASP A 78 14.69 -8.10 5.98
CA ASP A 78 14.58 -9.55 5.95
C ASP A 78 14.59 -10.00 4.49
N THR A 79 15.62 -10.73 4.08
CA THR A 79 15.62 -11.41 2.78
C THR A 79 14.69 -12.62 2.86
N VAL A 80 13.74 -12.69 1.94
CA VAL A 80 12.69 -13.72 1.93
C VAL A 80 13.33 -15.09 1.60
N PRO A 81 13.20 -16.10 2.49
CA PRO A 81 13.79 -17.41 2.26
C PRO A 81 12.96 -18.24 1.28
N TRP A 82 13.52 -18.57 0.12
CA TRP A 82 12.83 -19.36 -0.90
C TRP A 82 13.07 -20.88 -0.82
N SER A 83 13.43 -21.41 0.36
CA SER A 83 13.51 -22.88 0.55
C SER A 83 12.11 -23.50 0.68
N GLU A 84 11.93 -24.74 0.22
CA GLU A 84 10.66 -25.48 0.33
C GLU A 84 10.13 -25.56 1.77
N GLU A 85 11.00 -25.80 2.76
CA GLU A 85 10.62 -25.88 4.18
C GLU A 85 9.97 -24.58 4.70
N HIS A 86 10.62 -23.43 4.47
CA HIS A 86 10.08 -22.13 4.88
C HIS A 86 8.80 -21.75 4.13
N GLN A 87 8.67 -22.17 2.87
CA GLN A 87 7.43 -21.96 2.11
C GLN A 87 6.29 -22.78 2.71
N ALA A 88 6.52 -24.08 2.94
CA ALA A 88 5.53 -24.98 3.51
C ALA A 88 5.08 -24.53 4.91
N ASP A 89 6.00 -24.13 5.80
CA ASP A 89 5.66 -23.63 7.14
C ASP A 89 4.74 -22.40 7.10
N VAL A 90 5.07 -21.39 6.28
CA VAL A 90 4.25 -20.18 6.14
C VAL A 90 2.89 -20.52 5.51
N LEU A 91 2.87 -21.33 4.44
CA LEU A 91 1.61 -21.69 3.79
C LEU A 91 0.70 -22.49 4.74
N MET A 92 1.24 -23.47 5.45
CA MET A 92 0.51 -24.25 6.44
C MET A 92 -0.08 -23.36 7.53
N ARG A 93 0.67 -22.37 8.03
CA ARG A 93 0.19 -21.44 9.06
C ARG A 93 -0.99 -20.59 8.62
N TYR A 94 -1.00 -20.16 7.36
CA TYR A 94 -2.00 -19.22 6.84
C TYR A 94 -3.17 -19.90 6.14
N PHE A 95 -2.97 -21.04 5.51
CA PHE A 95 -3.98 -21.75 4.72
C PHE A 95 -4.37 -23.13 5.29
N ASP A 96 -3.65 -23.66 6.28
CA ASP A 96 -3.79 -25.04 6.78
C ASP A 96 -3.52 -26.11 5.70
N ARG A 97 -2.69 -25.74 4.72
CA ARG A 97 -2.22 -26.55 3.59
C ARG A 97 -1.04 -25.84 2.92
N ASP A 98 -0.18 -26.60 2.24
CA ASP A 98 1.07 -26.12 1.63
C ASP A 98 1.09 -26.21 0.09
N ASP A 99 0.05 -26.77 -0.54
CA ASP A 99 -0.11 -26.84 -2.00
C ASP A 99 -0.71 -25.56 -2.62
N ILE A 100 -0.49 -24.42 -1.95
CA ILE A 100 -0.90 -23.09 -2.43
C ILE A 100 0.18 -22.53 -3.36
N ALA A 101 -0.25 -21.95 -4.48
CA ALA A 101 0.67 -21.26 -5.37
C ALA A 101 1.41 -20.12 -4.64
N LEU A 102 2.73 -20.04 -4.80
CA LEU A 102 3.57 -19.01 -4.16
C LEU A 102 3.38 -17.62 -4.78
N LYS A 103 2.85 -17.58 -6.00
CA LYS A 103 2.50 -16.38 -6.77
C LYS A 103 1.13 -16.60 -7.40
N ASP A 104 0.37 -15.53 -7.62
CA ASP A 104 -0.88 -15.59 -8.36
C ASP A 104 -0.65 -15.72 -9.88
N PHE A 105 -1.75 -15.84 -10.64
CA PHE A 105 -1.69 -15.98 -12.09
C PHE A 105 -1.04 -14.78 -12.82
N ASP A 106 -0.99 -13.59 -12.21
CA ASP A 106 -0.37 -12.39 -12.76
C ASP A 106 1.10 -12.22 -12.32
N GLY A 107 1.59 -13.13 -11.47
CA GLY A 107 2.94 -13.14 -10.91
C GLY A 107 3.09 -12.35 -9.61
N ALA A 108 2.00 -11.87 -8.99
CA ALA A 108 2.07 -11.17 -7.71
C ALA A 108 2.38 -12.16 -6.57
N PRO A 109 3.29 -11.82 -5.64
CA PRO A 109 3.89 -12.79 -4.73
C PRO A 109 3.02 -13.08 -3.51
N ILE A 110 2.33 -14.22 -3.46
CA ILE A 110 1.53 -14.65 -2.30
C ILE A 110 2.44 -14.92 -1.10
N TYR A 111 3.50 -15.72 -1.31
CA TYR A 111 4.41 -16.13 -0.24
C TYR A 111 5.10 -14.95 0.45
N GLN A 112 5.60 -13.98 -0.33
CA GLN A 112 6.30 -12.80 0.22
C GLN A 112 5.39 -11.99 1.16
N TYR A 113 4.13 -11.74 0.78
CA TYR A 113 3.19 -11.04 1.67
C TYR A 113 3.02 -11.79 2.99
N LEU A 114 2.81 -13.10 2.95
CA LEU A 114 2.58 -13.88 4.15
C LEU A 114 3.82 -13.94 5.04
N TYR A 115 5.00 -14.13 4.45
CA TYR A 115 6.26 -14.06 5.16
C TYR A 115 6.42 -12.68 5.86
N ALA A 116 6.19 -11.58 5.15
CA ALA A 116 6.32 -10.24 5.71
C ALA A 116 5.40 -10.01 6.92
N LEU A 117 4.14 -10.50 6.85
CA LEU A 117 3.19 -10.43 7.95
C LEU A 117 3.62 -11.29 9.14
N ASP A 118 4.16 -12.48 8.88
CA ASP A 118 4.58 -13.43 9.90
C ASP A 118 5.75 -12.93 10.74
N ARG A 119 6.63 -12.14 10.11
CA ARG A 119 7.79 -11.53 10.75
C ARG A 119 7.43 -10.35 11.66
N CYS A 120 6.21 -9.83 11.57
CA CYS A 120 5.75 -8.72 12.41
C CYS A 120 5.31 -9.18 13.81
N THR A 121 5.59 -8.37 14.81
CA THR A 121 5.41 -8.65 16.25
C THR A 121 4.40 -7.76 16.94
N GLY A 122 4.03 -6.62 16.34
CA GLY A 122 3.12 -5.65 16.91
C GLY A 122 1.69 -6.17 17.06
N ASP A 123 0.91 -5.49 17.91
CA ASP A 123 -0.52 -5.76 18.11
C ASP A 123 -1.31 -5.50 16.82
N TYR A 124 -0.87 -4.48 16.07
CA TYR A 124 -1.32 -4.18 14.73
C TYR A 124 -0.16 -4.24 13.73
N ILE A 125 -0.50 -4.50 12.47
CA ILE A 125 0.47 -4.52 11.38
C ILE A 125 -0.02 -3.56 10.30
N PHE A 126 0.80 -2.57 9.96
CA PHE A 126 0.61 -1.73 8.79
C PHE A 126 1.53 -2.23 7.67
N HIS A 127 0.91 -2.73 6.60
CA HIS A 127 1.61 -3.20 5.41
C HIS A 127 1.35 -2.26 4.22
N MET A 128 2.32 -2.14 3.32
CA MET A 128 2.17 -1.48 2.02
C MET A 128 3.10 -2.05 0.93
N ASP A 129 2.72 -1.83 -0.33
CA ASP A 129 3.60 -1.94 -1.49
C ASP A 129 4.55 -0.74 -1.54
N SER A 130 5.75 -0.95 -2.09
CA SER A 130 6.83 0.05 -2.11
C SER A 130 6.58 1.28 -2.98
N ASP A 131 5.54 1.28 -3.82
CA ASP A 131 5.17 2.36 -4.74
C ASP A 131 4.01 3.23 -4.22
N MET A 132 3.55 2.99 -2.99
CA MET A 132 2.45 3.74 -2.39
C MET A 132 2.88 5.14 -1.94
N LEU A 133 2.11 6.16 -2.35
CA LEU A 133 2.22 7.53 -1.87
C LEU A 133 1.04 7.87 -0.95
N PHE A 134 1.29 8.65 0.10
CA PHE A 134 0.30 9.01 1.12
C PHE A 134 0.27 10.51 1.33
N HIS A 135 -0.93 11.08 1.30
CA HIS A 135 -1.20 12.38 1.89
C HIS A 135 -1.78 12.17 3.27
N THR A 136 -1.30 12.96 4.23
CA THR A 136 -1.95 13.14 5.53
C THR A 136 -1.82 14.59 5.96
N THR A 137 -2.93 15.21 6.35
CA THR A 137 -2.93 16.56 6.91
C THR A 137 -2.08 16.60 8.18
N PRO A 138 -1.19 17.59 8.36
CA PRO A 138 -0.37 17.71 9.56
C PRO A 138 -1.20 17.63 10.86
N GLY A 139 -0.74 16.83 11.82
CA GLY A 139 -1.41 16.59 13.09
C GLY A 139 -2.57 15.60 13.05
N ILE A 140 -2.91 15.04 11.88
CA ILE A 140 -3.85 13.93 11.74
C ILE A 140 -3.07 12.63 11.59
N SER A 141 -3.57 11.54 12.19
CA SER A 141 -3.04 10.20 11.94
C SER A 141 -4.20 9.24 11.66
N TRP A 142 -4.33 8.83 10.40
CA TRP A 142 -5.35 7.85 10.02
C TRP A 142 -5.09 6.48 10.66
N LEU A 143 -3.82 6.14 10.93
CA LEU A 143 -3.44 4.91 11.64
C LEU A 143 -3.98 4.92 13.07
N ALA A 144 -3.79 6.02 13.81
CA ALA A 144 -4.35 6.15 15.15
C ALA A 144 -5.89 6.08 15.15
N GLN A 145 -6.53 6.75 14.19
CA GLN A 145 -7.99 6.69 14.01
C GLN A 145 -8.48 5.27 13.65
N ALA A 146 -7.71 4.54 12.84
CA ALA A 146 -8.01 3.19 12.42
C ALA A 146 -7.89 2.19 13.58
N ILE A 147 -6.86 2.31 14.41
CA ILE A 147 -6.71 1.51 15.64
C ILE A 147 -7.92 1.69 16.55
N GLU A 148 -8.35 2.94 16.77
CA GLU A 148 -9.51 3.22 17.61
C GLU A 148 -10.80 2.62 17.03
N MET A 149 -10.97 2.69 15.70
CA MET A 149 -12.10 2.05 15.01
C MET A 149 -12.04 0.52 15.17
N LEU A 150 -10.89 -0.11 14.90
CA LEU A 150 -10.71 -1.57 15.01
C LEU A 150 -11.03 -2.07 16.41
N ARG A 151 -10.70 -1.30 17.47
CA ARG A 151 -11.04 -1.63 18.86
C ARG A 151 -12.54 -1.62 19.13
N ARG A 152 -13.27 -0.66 18.56
CA ARG A 152 -14.72 -0.51 18.74
C ARG A 152 -15.53 -1.51 17.91
N GLU A 153 -14.99 -1.94 16.78
CA GLU A 153 -15.72 -2.73 15.79
C GLU A 153 -15.14 -4.15 15.67
N PRO A 154 -15.55 -5.11 16.53
CA PRO A 154 -14.93 -6.44 16.65
C PRO A 154 -15.05 -7.34 15.41
N ARG A 155 -15.81 -6.90 14.40
CA ARG A 155 -15.99 -7.58 13.10
C ARG A 155 -14.98 -7.09 12.05
N VAL A 156 -14.34 -5.94 12.25
CA VAL A 156 -13.45 -5.33 11.25
C VAL A 156 -12.04 -5.83 11.47
N VAL A 157 -11.43 -6.52 10.52
CA VAL A 157 -10.05 -7.04 10.67
C VAL A 157 -9.03 -6.04 10.12
N PHE A 158 -9.43 -5.33 9.07
CA PHE A 158 -8.55 -4.46 8.30
C PHE A 158 -9.12 -3.06 8.18
N ALA A 159 -8.23 -2.08 8.17
CA ALA A 159 -8.56 -0.69 7.95
C ALA A 159 -7.62 -0.07 6.91
N THR A 160 -8.13 0.84 6.09
CA THR A 160 -7.32 1.65 5.18
C THR A 160 -7.72 3.11 5.28
N CYS A 161 -6.82 4.04 4.97
CA CYS A 161 -7.26 5.37 4.58
C CYS A 161 -8.03 5.32 3.24
N ARG A 162 -8.44 6.49 2.76
CA ARG A 162 -9.16 6.64 1.51
C ARG A 162 -8.23 6.30 0.33
N GLY A 163 -8.66 5.40 -0.55
CA GLY A 163 -7.98 5.18 -1.83
C GLY A 163 -8.25 6.32 -2.82
N GLY A 164 -7.24 7.15 -3.04
CA GLY A 164 -7.20 8.25 -4.00
C GLY A 164 -7.65 9.60 -3.44
N PRO A 165 -7.04 10.72 -3.91
CA PRO A 165 -7.59 12.04 -3.66
C PRO A 165 -8.94 12.20 -4.37
N PRO A 166 -9.74 13.22 -4.02
CA PRO A 166 -10.94 13.58 -4.75
C PRO A 166 -10.75 13.57 -6.28
N GLN A 167 -11.73 13.01 -6.98
CA GLN A 167 -11.78 12.98 -8.44
C GLN A 167 -13.22 13.27 -8.86
N ALA A 168 -13.35 13.98 -9.97
CA ALA A 168 -14.65 14.22 -10.60
C ALA A 168 -15.36 12.89 -10.94
N ARG A 169 -16.58 12.73 -10.47
CA ARG A 169 -17.39 11.50 -10.59
C ARG A 169 -18.28 11.46 -11.82
N ASN A 170 -18.57 12.62 -12.39
CA ASN A 170 -19.49 12.77 -13.52
C ASN A 170 -19.08 13.96 -14.39
N LEU A 171 -19.70 14.07 -15.57
CA LEU A 171 -19.40 15.13 -16.53
C LEU A 171 -19.62 16.54 -15.96
N LEU A 172 -20.59 16.71 -15.06
CA LEU A 172 -20.88 18.00 -14.45
C LEU A 172 -19.77 18.44 -13.49
N GLU A 173 -19.27 17.55 -12.63
CA GLU A 173 -18.10 17.82 -11.78
C GLU A 173 -16.84 18.09 -12.60
N ARG A 174 -16.66 17.38 -13.73
CA ARG A 174 -15.54 17.62 -14.65
C ARG A 174 -15.60 19.02 -15.26
N PHE A 175 -16.78 19.46 -15.67
CA PHE A 175 -17.00 20.80 -16.21
C PHE A 175 -16.79 21.88 -15.15
N LEU A 176 -17.36 21.71 -13.95
CA LEU A 176 -17.24 22.70 -12.87
C LEU A 176 -15.88 22.66 -12.13
N LYS A 177 -15.04 21.65 -12.40
CA LYS A 177 -13.76 21.40 -11.73
C LYS A 177 -13.85 21.40 -10.20
N ARG A 178 -14.99 20.98 -9.65
CA ARG A 178 -15.25 20.88 -8.20
C ARG A 178 -16.25 19.77 -7.90
N PRO A 179 -16.23 19.18 -6.69
CA PRO A 179 -17.22 18.18 -6.30
C PRO A 179 -18.62 18.79 -6.17
N ILE A 180 -19.63 17.97 -6.49
CA ILE A 180 -21.05 18.30 -6.37
C ILE A 180 -21.68 17.23 -5.48
N GLY A 181 -21.81 17.53 -4.19
CA GLY A 181 -22.39 16.60 -3.21
C GLY A 181 -22.05 16.95 -1.77
N GLY A 182 -22.80 16.35 -0.84
CA GLY A 182 -22.57 16.48 0.59
C GLY A 182 -21.46 15.56 1.10
N LYS A 183 -21.03 15.79 2.34
CA LYS A 183 -20.12 14.88 3.05
C LYS A 183 -20.75 13.49 3.16
N PRO A 184 -19.96 12.41 3.01
CA PRO A 184 -20.45 11.06 3.24
C PRO A 184 -21.04 10.93 4.67
N PRO A 185 -22.07 10.09 4.87
CA PRO A 185 -22.82 10.03 6.12
C PRO A 185 -22.00 9.47 7.29
N SER A 186 -20.92 8.74 7.01
CA SER A 186 -19.99 8.19 7.99
C SER A 186 -18.55 8.40 7.54
N PHE A 187 -17.66 8.61 8.51
CA PHE A 187 -16.21 8.69 8.28
C PHE A 187 -15.62 7.33 7.88
N TRP A 188 -16.17 6.23 8.38
CA TRP A 188 -15.78 4.86 8.04
C TRP A 188 -16.86 4.18 7.21
N PHE A 189 -16.44 3.42 6.20
CA PHE A 189 -17.33 2.63 5.36
C PHE A 189 -16.77 1.24 5.09
N LYS A 190 -17.65 0.24 5.03
CA LYS A 190 -17.31 -1.14 4.67
C LYS A 190 -16.89 -1.23 3.22
N ALA A 191 -15.69 -1.71 2.96
CA ALA A 191 -15.27 -1.99 1.61
C ALA A 191 -15.70 -3.39 1.16
N GLU A 192 -16.02 -3.52 -0.13
CA GLU A 192 -16.47 -4.78 -0.74
C GLU A 192 -15.33 -5.77 -1.04
N THR A 193 -14.11 -5.24 -1.14
CA THR A 193 -12.89 -5.99 -1.46
C THR A 193 -11.73 -5.57 -0.56
N PHE A 194 -10.84 -6.51 -0.29
CA PHE A 194 -9.53 -6.29 0.29
C PHE A 194 -8.50 -6.01 -0.83
N SER A 195 -7.41 -5.32 -0.51
CA SER A 195 -6.24 -5.23 -1.39
C SER A 195 -4.96 -5.32 -0.57
N THR A 196 -3.94 -5.96 -1.12
CA THR A 196 -2.63 -6.09 -0.48
C THR A 196 -1.80 -4.81 -0.52
N ARG A 197 -2.12 -3.88 -1.44
CA ARG A 197 -1.34 -2.64 -1.67
C ARG A 197 -1.05 -1.84 -0.41
N TYR A 198 -2.02 -1.76 0.50
CA TYR A 198 -1.79 -1.25 1.85
C TYR A 198 -2.96 -1.57 2.77
N PHE A 199 -2.68 -1.82 4.04
CA PHE A 199 -3.68 -2.01 5.07
C PHE A 199 -3.09 -1.93 6.47
N LEU A 200 -3.89 -1.48 7.43
CA LEU A 200 -3.67 -1.73 8.85
C LEU A 200 -4.51 -2.95 9.26
N MET A 201 -3.89 -3.90 9.96
CA MET A 201 -4.51 -5.16 10.40
C MET A 201 -4.46 -5.29 11.91
N ASP A 202 -5.56 -5.72 12.53
CA ASP A 202 -5.56 -6.25 13.90
C ASP A 202 -5.02 -7.70 13.88
N ARG A 203 -3.81 -7.90 14.39
CA ARG A 203 -3.07 -9.17 14.25
C ARG A 203 -3.76 -10.30 15.01
N ALA A 204 -4.19 -10.05 16.24
CA ALA A 204 -4.86 -11.06 17.07
C ALA A 204 -6.18 -11.50 16.44
N ARG A 205 -6.94 -10.57 15.86
CA ARG A 205 -8.20 -10.87 15.17
C ARG A 205 -7.98 -11.61 13.85
N PHE A 206 -6.97 -11.22 13.10
CA PHE A 206 -6.57 -11.95 11.90
C PHE A 206 -6.26 -13.41 12.23
N GLN A 207 -5.41 -13.66 13.23
CA GLN A 207 -5.02 -15.01 13.64
C GLN A 207 -6.19 -15.83 14.19
N SER A 208 -6.99 -15.25 15.10
CA SER A 208 -8.05 -15.99 15.80
C SER A 208 -9.35 -16.12 15.00
N LYS A 209 -9.66 -15.18 14.10
CA LYS A 209 -10.96 -15.14 13.40
C LYS A 209 -10.85 -15.28 11.89
N LEU A 210 -9.74 -14.90 11.25
CA LEU A 210 -9.62 -14.98 9.79
C LEU A 210 -8.92 -16.26 9.33
N LEU A 211 -7.94 -16.78 10.07
CA LEU A 211 -7.22 -17.98 9.68
C LEU A 211 -8.03 -19.27 9.92
N PRO A 212 -7.90 -20.31 9.07
CA PRO A 212 -7.13 -20.31 7.81
C PRO A 212 -7.79 -19.48 6.70
N ILE A 213 -6.98 -18.87 5.84
CA ILE A 213 -7.43 -18.22 4.61
C ILE A 213 -7.95 -19.30 3.67
N LEU A 214 -9.10 -19.03 3.04
CA LEU A 214 -9.75 -19.91 2.09
C LEU A 214 -9.68 -19.30 0.69
N GLN A 215 -9.27 -20.10 -0.29
CA GLN A 215 -9.32 -19.69 -1.70
C GLN A 215 -10.71 -20.03 -2.29
N ALA A 216 -11.28 -19.09 -3.04
CA ALA A 216 -12.45 -19.37 -3.86
C ALA A 216 -12.06 -20.12 -5.15
N LYS A 217 -10.85 -19.87 -5.66
CA LYS A 217 -10.27 -20.48 -6.86
C LYS A 217 -8.78 -20.74 -6.66
N SER A 218 -8.27 -21.81 -7.27
CA SER A 218 -6.83 -22.10 -7.27
C SER A 218 -6.04 -20.98 -7.95
N ALA A 219 -4.86 -20.65 -7.41
CA ALA A 219 -3.93 -19.63 -7.90
C ALA A 219 -4.52 -18.22 -8.04
N GLU A 220 -5.62 -17.92 -7.34
CA GLU A 220 -6.16 -16.56 -7.31
C GLU A 220 -5.27 -15.61 -6.48
N PRO A 221 -5.33 -14.29 -6.74
CA PRO A 221 -4.65 -13.29 -5.93
C PRO A 221 -4.97 -13.44 -4.44
N LEU A 222 -3.96 -13.27 -3.59
CA LEU A 222 -4.13 -13.31 -2.12
C LEU A 222 -5.25 -12.38 -1.65
N GLU A 223 -5.41 -11.21 -2.31
CA GLU A 223 -6.48 -10.27 -1.98
C GLU A 223 -7.89 -10.83 -2.21
N ASN A 224 -8.06 -11.70 -3.21
CA ASN A 224 -9.33 -12.38 -3.48
C ASN A 224 -9.61 -13.46 -2.43
N SER A 225 -8.60 -14.24 -2.04
CA SER A 225 -8.76 -15.25 -0.98
C SER A 225 -9.08 -14.62 0.37
N ILE A 226 -8.42 -13.52 0.73
CA ILE A 226 -8.76 -12.74 1.94
C ILE A 226 -10.17 -12.17 1.84
N THR A 227 -10.54 -11.57 0.70
CA THR A 227 -11.90 -11.04 0.47
C THR A 227 -12.97 -12.13 0.63
N HIS A 228 -12.73 -13.31 0.04
CA HIS A 228 -13.62 -14.46 0.14
C HIS A 228 -13.77 -14.91 1.59
N THR A 229 -12.66 -15.06 2.30
CA THR A 229 -12.62 -15.48 3.70
C THR A 229 -13.35 -14.49 4.62
N LEU A 230 -13.15 -13.18 4.41
CA LEU A 230 -13.86 -12.13 5.14
C LEU A 230 -15.38 -12.29 4.99
N LYS A 231 -15.86 -12.46 3.75
CA LYS A 231 -17.29 -12.63 3.45
C LYS A 231 -17.87 -13.88 4.11
N LEU A 232 -17.18 -15.02 4.01
CA LEU A 232 -17.61 -16.29 4.62
C LEU A 232 -17.73 -16.19 6.14
N ARG A 233 -16.83 -15.43 6.78
CA ARG A 233 -16.74 -15.34 8.24
C ARG A 233 -17.49 -14.15 8.84
N GLY A 234 -18.22 -13.37 8.03
CA GLY A 234 -18.91 -12.17 8.49
C GLY A 234 -17.96 -11.09 9.04
N LEU A 235 -16.71 -11.10 8.56
CA LEU A 235 -15.66 -10.15 8.91
C LEU A 235 -15.55 -9.09 7.82
N GLU A 236 -14.98 -7.94 8.18
CA GLU A 236 -15.02 -6.76 7.32
C GLU A 236 -13.66 -6.05 7.22
N ARG A 237 -13.50 -5.31 6.13
CA ARG A 237 -12.48 -4.27 6.00
C ARG A 237 -13.18 -2.93 5.87
N TRP A 238 -12.73 -1.93 6.62
CA TRP A 238 -13.27 -0.58 6.51
C TRP A 238 -12.24 0.39 5.91
N THR A 239 -12.73 1.44 5.26
CA THR A 239 -11.91 2.52 4.67
C THR A 239 -12.42 3.87 5.12
N THR A 240 -11.53 4.83 5.36
CA THR A 240 -11.94 6.20 5.65
C THR A 240 -12.51 6.88 4.40
N THR A 241 -13.41 7.84 4.62
CA THR A 241 -13.99 8.65 3.56
C THR A 241 -13.48 10.10 3.56
N GLY A 242 -12.78 10.50 4.63
CA GLY A 242 -12.19 11.83 4.81
C GLY A 242 -11.15 12.20 3.76
N LEU A 243 -10.90 13.50 3.62
CA LEU A 243 -9.91 14.04 2.68
C LEU A 243 -8.55 14.28 3.34
N GLU A 244 -8.51 14.13 4.67
CA GLU A 244 -7.37 14.47 5.50
C GLU A 244 -6.30 13.37 5.46
N SER A 245 -6.65 12.20 4.93
CA SER A 245 -5.67 11.16 4.62
C SER A 245 -6.16 10.31 3.46
N TRP A 246 -5.32 10.21 2.43
CA TRP A 246 -5.57 9.36 1.28
C TRP A 246 -4.26 8.80 0.73
N SER A 247 -4.36 7.70 0.00
CA SER A 247 -3.23 7.10 -0.68
C SER A 247 -3.44 6.99 -2.18
N ILE A 248 -2.36 6.94 -2.94
CA ILE A 248 -2.39 6.76 -4.38
C ILE A 248 -1.16 5.95 -4.79
N HIS A 249 -1.24 5.22 -5.88
CA HIS A 249 -0.10 4.48 -6.43
C HIS A 249 0.04 4.78 -7.92
N PRO A 250 1.26 4.66 -8.49
CA PRO A 250 1.43 4.77 -9.94
C PRO A 250 0.60 3.70 -10.66
N TRP A 251 -0.04 4.07 -11.76
CA TRP A 251 -0.60 3.08 -12.68
C TRP A 251 0.53 2.27 -13.33
N ARG A 252 1.65 2.93 -13.63
CA ARG A 252 2.86 2.36 -14.22
C ARG A 252 4.10 3.06 -13.68
N HIS A 253 5.20 2.32 -13.62
CA HIS A 253 6.54 2.84 -13.33
C HIS A 253 7.23 3.27 -14.63
N ASP A 254 6.58 4.17 -15.38
CA ASP A 254 7.11 4.68 -16.64
C ASP A 254 8.13 5.80 -16.45
N ASP A 255 8.77 6.23 -17.54
CA ASP A 255 9.80 7.27 -17.48
C ASP A 255 9.27 8.59 -16.92
N ASN A 256 8.00 8.94 -17.14
CA ASN A 256 7.43 10.15 -16.58
C ASN A 256 7.28 10.02 -15.05
N TYR A 257 6.78 8.89 -14.55
CA TYR A 257 6.67 8.65 -13.11
C TYR A 257 8.04 8.79 -12.44
N LEU A 258 9.06 8.13 -12.99
CA LEU A 258 10.41 8.17 -12.42
C LEU A 258 11.06 9.56 -12.54
N THR A 259 10.91 10.22 -13.68
CA THR A 259 11.51 11.55 -13.93
C THR A 259 10.93 12.62 -12.99
N TYR A 260 9.63 12.57 -12.71
CA TYR A 260 8.94 13.58 -11.90
C TYR A 260 8.62 13.09 -10.49
N LEU A 261 9.22 12.00 -10.01
CA LEU A 261 8.84 11.37 -8.74
C LEU A 261 8.89 12.34 -7.56
N ASP A 262 9.93 13.17 -7.46
CA ASP A 262 10.05 14.16 -6.37
C ASP A 262 8.96 15.24 -6.43
N ASP A 263 8.58 15.68 -7.63
CA ASP A 263 7.49 16.65 -7.82
C ASP A 263 6.12 16.03 -7.53
N LEU A 264 5.92 14.76 -7.89
CA LEU A 264 4.72 13.97 -7.57
C LEU A 264 4.60 13.71 -6.06
N ILE A 265 5.70 13.34 -5.41
CA ILE A 265 5.79 13.20 -3.95
C ILE A 265 5.42 14.51 -3.28
N TRP A 266 6.01 15.62 -3.71
CA TRP A 266 5.68 16.93 -3.17
C TRP A 266 4.19 17.26 -3.33
N ALA A 267 3.62 16.97 -4.49
CA ALA A 267 2.19 17.20 -4.74
C ALA A 267 1.34 16.44 -3.73
N VAL A 268 1.64 15.15 -3.54
CA VAL A 268 0.92 14.30 -2.60
C VAL A 268 1.08 14.78 -1.15
N GLU A 269 2.29 15.08 -0.70
CA GLU A 269 2.53 15.61 0.65
C GLU A 269 1.73 16.89 0.92
N ASN A 270 1.63 17.77 -0.08
CA ASN A 270 0.95 19.06 0.03
C ASN A 270 -0.55 19.00 -0.30
N GLY A 271 -1.11 17.81 -0.52
CA GLY A 271 -2.53 17.67 -0.86
C GLY A 271 -2.90 18.25 -2.22
N VAL A 272 -1.92 18.42 -3.11
CA VAL A 272 -2.08 18.90 -4.48
C VAL A 272 -2.32 17.71 -5.41
N TYR A 273 -3.40 17.77 -6.17
CA TYR A 273 -3.77 16.73 -7.12
C TYR A 273 -4.69 17.28 -8.22
N PRO A 274 -4.68 16.67 -9.41
CA PRO A 274 -5.67 16.98 -10.43
C PRO A 274 -7.04 16.40 -10.07
N PHE A 275 -8.01 17.28 -9.79
CA PHE A 275 -9.40 16.86 -9.53
C PHE A 275 -10.05 16.24 -10.77
N VAL A 276 -9.77 16.79 -11.96
CA VAL A 276 -10.14 16.19 -13.23
C VAL A 276 -8.92 15.48 -13.77
N ARG A 277 -8.94 14.14 -13.71
CA ARG A 277 -7.84 13.29 -14.17
C ARG A 277 -8.33 12.00 -14.80
N THR A 278 -7.46 11.38 -15.58
CA THR A 278 -7.70 10.09 -16.24
C THR A 278 -7.43 8.90 -15.31
N GLY A 279 -8.16 7.79 -15.48
CA GLY A 279 -7.96 6.56 -14.72
C GLY A 279 -8.88 6.40 -13.51
N TYR A 280 -8.67 5.32 -12.75
CA TYR A 280 -9.41 5.10 -11.51
C TYR A 280 -8.93 6.07 -10.42
N ARG A 281 -9.76 6.26 -9.39
CA ARG A 281 -9.48 7.23 -8.33
C ARG A 281 -8.17 7.00 -7.58
N TRP A 282 -7.74 5.75 -7.47
CA TRP A 282 -6.53 5.32 -6.77
C TRP A 282 -5.29 5.25 -7.68
N ASP A 283 -5.44 5.51 -8.98
CA ASP A 283 -4.34 5.49 -9.93
C ASP A 283 -3.76 6.90 -10.13
N MET A 284 -2.44 6.99 -10.03
CA MET A 284 -1.64 8.10 -10.55
C MET A 284 -1.19 7.74 -11.97
N ARG A 285 -1.86 8.29 -12.98
CA ARG A 285 -1.49 8.11 -14.39
C ARG A 285 -0.47 9.17 -14.80
N THR A 286 0.65 8.71 -15.32
CA THR A 286 1.78 9.55 -15.75
C THR A 286 2.20 9.24 -17.18
N GLU A 287 1.66 8.19 -17.81
CA GLU A 287 2.08 7.81 -19.15
C GLU A 287 1.66 8.83 -20.19
N ASN A 288 2.52 9.04 -21.19
CA ASN A 288 2.27 9.95 -22.31
C ASN A 288 1.90 11.36 -21.85
N GLU A 289 0.75 11.89 -22.26
CA GLU A 289 0.28 13.23 -21.91
C GLU A 289 -0.38 13.30 -20.53
N HIS A 290 -0.67 12.18 -19.87
CA HIS A 290 -1.37 12.19 -18.58
C HIS A 290 -0.54 12.81 -17.45
N ILE A 291 0.80 12.80 -17.56
CA ILE A 291 1.67 13.55 -16.64
C ILE A 291 1.34 15.05 -16.60
N LYS A 292 0.85 15.64 -17.71
CA LYS A 292 0.48 17.05 -17.76
C LYS A 292 -0.62 17.40 -16.75
N GLU A 293 -1.55 16.48 -16.50
CA GLU A 293 -2.62 16.68 -15.51
C GLU A 293 -2.03 16.96 -14.11
N TRP A 294 -0.98 16.22 -13.73
CA TRP A 294 -0.27 16.42 -12.46
C TRP A 294 0.63 17.65 -12.47
N LEU A 295 1.41 17.85 -13.53
CA LEU A 295 2.31 19.00 -13.64
C LEU A 295 1.54 20.34 -13.65
N ASP A 296 0.36 20.39 -14.29
CA ASP A 296 -0.51 21.56 -14.27
C ASP A 296 -1.04 21.85 -12.86
N ALA A 297 -1.39 20.82 -12.09
CA ALA A 297 -1.81 20.97 -10.70
C ALA A 297 -0.67 21.48 -9.80
N ILE A 298 0.54 20.95 -10.00
CA ILE A 298 1.77 21.35 -9.30
C ILE A 298 2.12 22.81 -9.61
N ALA A 299 2.11 23.18 -10.89
CA ALA A 299 2.35 24.55 -11.32
C ALA A 299 1.29 25.52 -10.78
N GLY A 300 0.01 25.11 -10.78
CA GLY A 300 -1.09 25.88 -10.19
C GLY A 300 -0.96 26.09 -8.68
N ALA A 301 -0.23 25.22 -7.98
CA ALA A 301 0.10 25.36 -6.56
C ALA A 301 1.38 26.17 -6.29
N GLY A 302 2.01 26.73 -7.33
CA GLY A 302 3.16 27.65 -7.20
C GLY A 302 4.53 26.98 -7.09
N ARG A 303 4.64 25.67 -7.32
CA ARG A 303 5.94 24.99 -7.41
C ARG A 303 6.48 25.08 -8.85
N ILE A 304 7.71 25.56 -8.97
CA ILE A 304 8.45 25.48 -10.24
C ILE A 304 9.01 24.06 -10.34
N ASN A 305 8.67 23.34 -11.41
CA ASN A 305 9.10 21.96 -11.63
C ASN A 305 10.62 21.85 -11.53
N SER A 306 11.12 20.81 -10.87
CA SER A 306 12.55 20.51 -10.83
C SER A 306 12.97 19.93 -12.19
N ARG A 307 13.35 20.82 -13.12
CA ARG A 307 14.13 20.47 -14.31
C ARG A 307 15.44 21.22 -14.27
#